data_AF-A0A061DLY9-F1
#
_entry.id   AF-A0A061DLY9-F1
#
_cell.length_a   1.000
_cell.length_b   1.000
_cell.length_c   1.000
_cell.angle_alpha   90.00
_cell.angle_beta   90.00
_cell.angle_gamma   90.00
#
_symmetry.space_group_name_H-M   'P 1'
#
loop_
_entity.id
_entity.type
_entity.pdbx_description
1 polymer ?
#
loop_
_entity_poly.entity_id
_entity_poly.type
_entity_poly.pdbx_seq_one_letter_code
_entity_poly.pdbx_strand_id
1 'polypeptide(L)'
;MLTLSVQSGASKEKCKLVNLLHRVHKYSVQWEGFSIRAPFSLHSLEARLQTPEVKAMAYVKAQKTKAYSKRYQVKFKRRREGKTDYRARTRLINQDKNKYNTPKYRLVARFTNKDLIAQIVHASIAGDIVLASAYAHELPRYGLEVGLTNYAAAYCVGLLLARRVLKQLEMDAEYEGNVEATGEDFTVEPAETRRPFRALLDVGLIRTTTGNRVFGVLKGALDGGLDIPHSDKRFAGFNKDSKQLDPEVHRKYIYGGHVAAYMRTLMEDEPEKYQSHFSEYIKRNIEPDNMEGLYKKVHAAIRADSEAKKSEREPPMEHKRYNLKKLSYDERKARLIDRLKVLNSAAGVDDDD
;
A
#
# COMPACT_ATOMS: atom_id res chain seq x y z
N MET A 1 30.09 -11.01 62.38
CA MET A 1 28.60 -11.09 62.33
C MET A 1 28.20 -10.98 60.87
N LEU A 2 27.56 -12.02 60.36
CA LEU A 2 27.03 -12.12 59.00
C LEU A 2 25.96 -11.06 58.74
N THR A 3 25.86 -10.55 57.51
CA THR A 3 24.55 -10.37 56.85
C THR A 3 24.66 -10.63 55.36
N LEU A 4 23.88 -11.64 54.95
CA LEU A 4 23.56 -12.07 53.59
C LEU A 4 22.26 -11.38 53.13
N SER A 5 22.01 -11.51 51.83
CA SER A 5 20.94 -10.99 50.96
C SER A 5 19.47 -11.18 51.43
N VAL A 6 18.53 -10.46 50.78
CA VAL A 6 17.39 -11.01 50.00
C VAL A 6 16.46 -9.90 49.44
N GLN A 7 16.37 -9.89 48.10
CA GLN A 7 15.24 -9.65 47.16
C GLN A 7 14.25 -8.47 47.29
N SER A 8 14.24 -7.66 46.22
CA SER A 8 13.15 -6.79 45.75
C SER A 8 12.30 -7.50 44.68
N GLY A 9 10.96 -7.46 44.78
CA GLY A 9 10.13 -7.87 43.65
C GLY A 9 8.64 -8.08 43.94
N ALA A 10 7.87 -7.02 44.21
CA ALA A 10 6.41 -7.08 44.16
C ALA A 10 5.78 -5.68 44.01
N SER A 11 5.73 -5.12 42.80
CA SER A 11 5.06 -3.82 42.59
C SER A 11 4.35 -3.61 41.24
N LYS A 12 4.04 -4.67 40.47
CA LYS A 12 3.42 -4.50 39.13
C LYS A 12 2.03 -5.11 38.91
N GLU A 13 1.41 -5.73 39.91
CA GLU A 13 0.06 -6.31 39.75
C GLU A 13 -1.09 -5.48 40.35
N LYS A 14 -0.82 -4.46 41.15
CA LYS A 14 -1.90 -3.64 41.76
C LYS A 14 -2.47 -2.52 40.87
N CYS A 15 -1.85 -2.19 39.73
CA CYS A 15 -2.31 -1.09 38.88
C CYS A 15 -3.33 -1.46 37.77
N LYS A 16 -3.69 -2.73 37.59
CA LYS A 16 -4.64 -3.13 36.54
C LYS A 16 -6.09 -3.31 37.00
N LEU A 17 -6.37 -3.30 38.31
CA LEU A 17 -7.74 -3.47 38.82
C LEU A 17 -8.55 -2.17 38.94
N VAL A 18 -7.92 -1.00 38.87
CA VAL A 18 -8.60 0.28 39.18
C VAL A 18 -9.34 0.90 37.99
N ASN A 19 -9.01 0.52 36.74
CA ASN A 19 -9.56 1.18 35.54
C ASN A 19 -10.73 0.47 34.84
N LEU A 20 -11.27 -0.62 35.40
CA LEU A 20 -12.49 -1.26 34.86
C LEU A 20 -13.78 -0.83 35.57
N LEU A 21 -13.68 -0.02 36.64
CA LEU A 21 -14.82 0.38 37.47
C LEU A 21 -15.46 1.73 37.08
N HIS A 22 -14.98 2.40 36.03
CA HIS A 22 -15.48 3.73 35.62
C HIS A 22 -16.33 3.77 34.33
N ARG A 23 -16.89 2.63 33.89
CA ARG A 23 -17.65 2.60 32.62
C ARG A 23 -18.99 1.88 32.64
N VAL A 24 -19.71 1.94 33.77
CA VAL A 24 -21.12 1.50 33.85
C VAL A 24 -21.99 2.55 34.56
N HIS A 25 -21.83 3.82 34.17
CA HIS A 25 -22.75 4.90 34.56
C HIS A 25 -23.19 5.67 33.30
N LYS A 26 -24.15 5.10 32.59
CA LYS A 26 -25.15 5.85 31.85
C LYS A 26 -26.30 4.91 31.51
N TYR A 27 -27.52 5.45 31.63
CA TYR A 27 -28.83 4.81 31.45
C TYR A 27 -29.50 4.30 32.73
N SER A 28 -29.88 5.28 33.55
CA SER A 28 -31.09 5.26 34.38
C SER A 28 -32.33 5.40 33.50
N VAL A 29 -33.29 4.49 33.61
CA VAL A 29 -34.71 4.78 33.34
C VAL A 29 -35.53 4.09 34.43
N GLN A 30 -36.40 4.89 35.05
CA GLN A 30 -37.32 4.61 36.14
C GLN A 30 -38.14 3.34 35.93
N TRP A 31 -38.50 2.65 37.02
CA TRP A 31 -39.89 2.27 37.34
C TRP A 31 -40.00 2.05 38.85
N GLU A 32 -40.89 2.82 39.47
CA GLU A 32 -41.33 2.72 40.86
C GLU A 32 -42.32 1.55 41.03
N GLY A 33 -42.34 0.92 42.21
CA GLY A 33 -43.49 0.10 42.61
C GLY A 33 -43.23 -1.01 43.64
N PHE A 34 -43.60 -0.74 44.89
CA PHE A 34 -44.24 -1.64 45.87
C PHE A 34 -43.45 -2.74 46.64
N SER A 35 -43.10 -2.36 47.88
CA SER A 35 -43.49 -2.96 49.18
C SER A 35 -43.32 -4.46 49.52
N ILE A 36 -42.30 -4.73 50.34
CA ILE A 36 -42.24 -5.47 51.63
C ILE A 36 -43.30 -6.56 51.92
N ARG A 37 -42.85 -7.83 52.10
CA ARG A 37 -42.88 -8.65 53.36
C ARG A 37 -42.60 -10.14 53.06
N ALA A 38 -41.57 -10.69 53.72
CA ALA A 38 -41.51 -12.12 54.07
C ALA A 38 -42.49 -12.41 55.23
N PRO A 39 -42.72 -13.65 55.72
CA PRO A 39 -42.12 -14.95 55.37
C PRO A 39 -43.18 -16.06 55.18
N PHE A 40 -42.80 -17.30 54.85
CA PHE A 40 -43.20 -18.52 55.56
C PHE A 40 -42.62 -19.78 54.90
N SER A 41 -42.24 -20.72 55.75
CA SER A 41 -41.52 -21.95 55.47
C SER A 41 -42.41 -23.14 55.10
N LEU A 42 -41.81 -24.06 54.33
CA LEU A 42 -41.93 -25.53 54.45
C LEU A 42 -43.35 -26.15 54.43
N HIS A 43 -43.75 -26.72 53.29
CA HIS A 43 -43.91 -28.18 53.13
C HIS A 43 -44.48 -28.54 51.74
N SER A 44 -43.90 -29.61 51.17
CA SER A 44 -44.53 -30.65 50.34
C SER A 44 -45.45 -30.27 49.17
N LEU A 45 -45.06 -30.68 47.95
CA LEU A 45 -45.81 -31.57 47.04
C LEU A 45 -45.45 -31.27 45.57
N GLU A 46 -44.83 -32.28 44.97
CA GLU A 46 -45.13 -32.82 43.64
C GLU A 46 -45.79 -31.90 42.60
N ALA A 47 -45.07 -31.63 41.49
CA ALA A 47 -45.53 -32.02 40.14
C ALA A 47 -44.63 -31.42 39.05
N ARG A 48 -43.77 -32.27 38.48
CA ARG A 48 -43.74 -32.55 37.03
C ARG A 48 -43.98 -31.35 36.08
N LEU A 49 -42.93 -30.58 35.80
CA LEU A 49 -42.70 -29.97 34.49
C LEU A 49 -41.20 -29.99 34.17
N GLN A 50 -40.67 -31.18 33.86
CA GLN A 50 -39.53 -31.28 32.95
C GLN A 50 -40.04 -30.87 31.57
N THR A 51 -39.98 -29.58 31.27
CA THR A 51 -39.87 -29.17 29.89
C THR A 51 -38.53 -29.71 29.39
N PRO A 52 -38.48 -30.47 28.29
CA PRO A 52 -37.21 -30.69 27.64
C PRO A 52 -36.81 -29.31 27.12
N GLU A 53 -35.87 -28.65 27.78
CA GLU A 53 -35.01 -27.71 27.07
C GLU A 53 -34.35 -28.54 25.97
N VAL A 54 -34.98 -28.52 24.80
CA VAL A 54 -34.37 -28.97 23.56
C VAL A 54 -33.22 -28.00 23.36
N LYS A 55 -32.06 -28.31 23.95
CA LYS A 55 -30.77 -27.81 23.48
C LYS A 55 -30.70 -28.26 22.04
N ALA A 56 -31.17 -27.42 21.14
CA ALA A 56 -30.95 -27.53 19.71
C ALA A 56 -29.43 -27.46 19.51
N MET A 57 -28.77 -28.60 19.65
CA MET A 57 -27.37 -28.78 19.27
C MET A 57 -27.34 -28.54 17.77
N ALA A 58 -26.99 -27.31 17.39
CA ALA A 58 -26.85 -26.92 16.00
C ALA A 58 -25.77 -27.83 15.37
N TYR A 59 -26.21 -28.88 14.66
CA TYR A 59 -25.36 -29.75 13.87
C TYR A 59 -24.88 -28.97 12.64
N VAL A 60 -23.86 -28.13 12.83
CA VAL A 60 -23.21 -27.42 11.72
C VAL A 60 -22.24 -28.38 11.04
N LYS A 61 -22.57 -28.81 9.82
CA LYS A 61 -21.65 -29.58 8.98
C LYS A 61 -20.37 -28.78 8.76
N ALA A 62 -19.23 -29.35 9.13
CA ALA A 62 -17.94 -28.72 8.90
C ALA A 62 -17.74 -28.46 7.39
N GLN A 63 -17.66 -27.18 6.98
CA GLN A 63 -17.53 -26.81 5.57
C GLN A 63 -16.15 -27.17 5.00
N LYS A 64 -15.08 -27.02 5.79
CA LYS A 64 -13.69 -27.30 5.39
C LYS A 64 -13.28 -28.72 5.79
N THR A 65 -13.91 -29.72 5.17
CA THR A 65 -13.61 -31.13 5.42
C THR A 65 -12.23 -31.57 4.87
N LYS A 66 -11.78 -32.76 5.25
CA LYS A 66 -10.63 -33.44 4.62
C LYS A 66 -10.82 -33.58 3.10
N ALA A 67 -12.04 -33.89 2.67
CA ALA A 67 -12.40 -34.01 1.25
C ALA A 67 -12.37 -32.66 0.50
N TYR A 68 -12.73 -31.56 1.17
CA TYR A 68 -12.55 -30.21 0.64
C TYR A 68 -11.07 -29.92 0.42
N SER A 69 -10.24 -30.10 1.47
CA SER A 69 -8.81 -29.75 1.42
C SER A 69 -8.03 -30.54 0.38
N LYS A 70 -8.37 -31.83 0.17
CA LYS A 70 -7.76 -32.66 -0.88
C LYS A 70 -8.07 -32.19 -2.31
N ARG A 71 -9.23 -31.57 -2.55
CA ARG A 71 -9.69 -31.11 -3.88
C ARG A 71 -9.55 -29.61 -4.08
N TYR A 72 -9.12 -28.88 -3.04
CA TYR A 72 -9.05 -27.43 -3.10
C TYR A 72 -7.88 -26.99 -3.98
N GLN A 73 -8.20 -26.55 -5.20
CA GLN A 73 -7.21 -25.97 -6.11
C GLN A 73 -7.00 -24.50 -5.78
N VAL A 74 -5.81 -24.17 -5.28
CA VAL A 74 -5.43 -22.80 -4.99
C VAL A 74 -5.26 -22.00 -6.27
N LYS A 75 -5.71 -20.74 -6.27
CA LYS A 75 -5.36 -19.79 -7.33
C LYS A 75 -3.86 -19.48 -7.28
N PHE A 76 -3.30 -18.97 -8.37
CA PHE A 76 -1.89 -18.58 -8.45
C PHE A 76 -1.48 -17.65 -7.30
N LYS A 77 -0.23 -17.78 -6.83
CA LYS A 77 0.31 -17.07 -5.65
C LYS A 77 -0.02 -15.57 -5.67
N ARG A 78 0.31 -14.86 -6.76
CA ARG A 78 0.04 -13.41 -6.89
C ARG A 78 -1.45 -13.03 -6.91
N ARG A 79 -2.33 -13.94 -7.35
CA ARG A 79 -3.78 -13.72 -7.32
C ARG A 79 -4.32 -13.85 -5.89
N ARG A 80 -3.81 -14.81 -5.12
CA ARG A 80 -4.12 -14.99 -3.69
C ARG A 80 -3.60 -13.82 -2.84
N GLU A 81 -2.44 -13.27 -3.18
CA GLU A 81 -1.91 -12.04 -2.58
C GLU A 81 -2.63 -10.76 -3.06
N GLY A 82 -3.56 -10.86 -4.01
CA GLY A 82 -4.31 -9.71 -4.51
C GLY A 82 -3.46 -8.68 -5.27
N LYS A 83 -2.34 -9.08 -5.89
CA LYS A 83 -1.40 -8.17 -6.56
C LYS A 83 -1.50 -8.15 -8.09
N THR A 84 -2.19 -9.12 -8.68
CA THR A 84 -2.22 -9.28 -10.14
C THR A 84 -3.54 -9.87 -10.60
N ASP A 85 -4.13 -9.21 -11.59
CA ASP A 85 -5.14 -9.82 -12.44
C ASP A 85 -4.47 -10.45 -13.66
N TYR A 86 -4.56 -11.78 -13.75
CA TYR A 86 -3.98 -12.54 -14.85
C TYR A 86 -4.74 -12.32 -16.16
N ARG A 87 -6.04 -11.98 -16.13
CA ARG A 87 -6.80 -11.70 -17.36
C ARG A 87 -6.28 -10.44 -18.06
N ALA A 88 -6.09 -9.36 -17.30
CA ALA A 88 -5.48 -8.13 -17.81
C ALA A 88 -4.01 -8.36 -18.21
N ARG A 89 -3.23 -9.03 -17.35
CA ARG A 89 -1.80 -9.27 -17.60
C ARG A 89 -1.55 -10.04 -18.89
N THR A 90 -2.29 -11.13 -19.15
CA THR A 90 -2.09 -11.94 -20.38
C THR A 90 -2.22 -11.08 -21.64
N ARG A 91 -3.20 -10.16 -21.70
CA ARG A 91 -3.38 -9.27 -22.87
C ARG A 91 -2.24 -8.25 -23.01
N LEU A 92 -1.73 -7.73 -21.90
CA LEU A 92 -0.64 -6.76 -21.91
C LEU A 92 0.68 -7.38 -22.37
N ILE A 93 1.03 -8.57 -21.87
CA ILE A 93 2.34 -9.19 -22.14
C ILE A 93 2.38 -10.01 -23.43
N ASN A 94 1.24 -10.48 -23.93
CA ASN A 94 1.21 -11.33 -25.12
C ASN A 94 1.80 -10.55 -26.31
N GLN A 95 2.83 -11.13 -26.91
CA GLN A 95 3.52 -10.60 -28.08
C GLN A 95 3.21 -11.47 -29.29
N ASP A 96 3.10 -10.85 -30.45
CA ASP A 96 2.88 -11.57 -31.69
C ASP A 96 4.08 -12.47 -32.00
N LYS A 97 3.83 -13.74 -32.31
CA LYS A 97 4.90 -14.74 -32.51
C LYS A 97 5.81 -14.41 -33.70
N ASN A 98 5.31 -13.67 -34.68
CA ASN A 98 6.10 -13.19 -35.83
C ASN A 98 7.14 -12.12 -35.46
N LYS A 99 7.06 -11.52 -34.26
CA LYS A 99 8.07 -10.58 -33.73
C LYS A 99 9.18 -11.29 -32.96
N TYR A 100 9.13 -12.62 -32.87
CA TYR A 100 10.12 -13.47 -32.24
C TYR A 100 10.49 -12.99 -30.82
N ASN A 101 11.76 -12.61 -30.61
CA ASN A 101 12.28 -12.21 -29.31
C ASN A 101 12.16 -10.70 -29.02
N THR A 102 11.40 -9.95 -29.83
CA THR A 102 11.24 -8.51 -29.62
C THR A 102 10.45 -8.25 -28.33
N PRO A 103 11.04 -7.59 -27.32
CA PRO A 103 10.38 -7.39 -26.04
C PRO A 103 9.20 -6.42 -26.17
N LYS A 104 8.10 -6.76 -25.50
CA LYS A 104 6.94 -5.86 -25.36
C LYS A 104 7.04 -5.11 -24.05
N TYR A 105 7.44 -3.84 -24.12
CA TYR A 105 7.66 -3.01 -22.95
C TYR A 105 6.36 -2.47 -22.36
N ARG A 106 6.34 -2.38 -21.03
CA ARG A 106 5.20 -1.87 -20.25
C ARG A 106 5.69 -0.86 -19.23
N LEU A 107 5.00 0.27 -19.15
CA LEU A 107 5.12 1.23 -18.07
C LEU A 107 4.26 0.77 -16.90
N VAL A 108 4.89 0.18 -15.89
CA VAL A 108 4.23 -0.29 -14.67
C VAL A 108 4.25 0.85 -13.65
N ALA A 109 3.09 1.43 -13.37
CA ALA A 109 2.92 2.45 -12.33
C ALA A 109 2.20 1.85 -11.12
N ARG A 110 2.78 1.95 -9.92
CA ARG A 110 2.21 1.42 -8.67
C ARG A 110 2.31 2.47 -7.57
N PHE A 111 1.16 2.77 -6.99
CA PHE A 111 1.03 3.69 -5.87
C PHE A 111 1.03 2.89 -4.58
N THR A 112 1.88 3.29 -3.64
CA THR A 112 1.80 2.88 -2.24
C THR A 112 1.32 4.06 -1.40
N ASN A 113 1.17 3.89 -0.09
CA ASN A 113 0.68 4.96 0.77
C ASN A 113 1.65 6.14 0.88
N LYS A 114 2.97 5.88 0.80
CA LYS A 114 4.02 6.89 1.02
C LYS A 114 5.01 7.03 -0.14
N ASP A 115 4.89 6.19 -1.16
CA ASP A 115 5.83 6.16 -2.29
C ASP A 115 5.14 5.80 -3.59
N LEU A 116 5.72 6.23 -4.70
CA LEU A 116 5.28 5.94 -6.06
C LEU A 116 6.37 5.16 -6.76
N ILE A 117 6.00 4.14 -7.51
CA ILE A 117 6.93 3.28 -8.23
C ILE A 117 6.53 3.31 -9.70
N ALA A 118 7.45 3.72 -10.57
CA ALA A 118 7.31 3.63 -12.01
C ALA A 118 8.46 2.79 -12.59
N GLN A 119 8.14 1.83 -13.44
CA GLN A 119 9.13 0.91 -14.02
C GLN A 119 8.82 0.64 -15.48
N ILE A 120 9.86 0.55 -16.32
CA ILE A 120 9.74 -0.03 -17.66
C ILE A 120 10.10 -1.51 -17.58
N VAL A 121 9.16 -2.38 -17.94
CA VAL A 121 9.26 -3.82 -17.72
C VAL A 121 8.82 -4.59 -18.95
N HIS A 122 9.57 -5.62 -19.33
CA HIS A 122 9.12 -6.62 -20.30
C HIS A 122 9.08 -8.02 -19.66
N ALA A 123 8.31 -8.91 -20.26
CA ALA A 123 8.18 -10.28 -19.77
C ALA A 123 9.26 -11.20 -20.38
N SER A 124 9.76 -12.14 -19.59
CA SER A 124 10.56 -13.30 -20.01
C SER A 124 9.98 -14.56 -19.37
N ILE A 125 10.41 -15.75 -19.83
CA ILE A 125 9.93 -17.05 -19.33
C ILE A 125 10.25 -17.23 -17.85
N ALA A 126 11.45 -16.81 -17.41
CA ALA A 126 11.86 -16.91 -16.00
C ALA A 126 11.14 -15.88 -15.10
N GLY A 127 10.77 -14.73 -15.65
CA GLY A 127 10.20 -13.63 -14.91
C GLY A 127 10.22 -12.32 -15.69
N ASP A 128 9.70 -11.27 -15.07
CA ASP A 128 9.76 -9.92 -15.65
C ASP A 128 11.16 -9.32 -15.46
N ILE A 129 11.69 -8.69 -16.51
CA ILE A 129 12.96 -7.97 -16.50
C ILE A 129 12.66 -6.47 -16.51
N VAL A 130 13.26 -5.74 -15.57
CA VAL A 130 13.12 -4.29 -15.44
C VAL A 130 14.25 -3.64 -16.22
N LEU A 131 13.92 -2.77 -17.17
CA LEU A 131 14.90 -1.99 -17.93
C LEU A 131 15.40 -0.80 -17.10
N ALA A 132 14.46 -0.02 -16.57
CA ALA A 132 14.72 1.13 -15.71
C ALA A 132 13.60 1.29 -14.67
N SER A 133 13.93 1.95 -13.57
CA SER A 133 13.00 2.26 -12.48
C SER A 133 13.15 3.71 -12.01
N ALA A 134 12.05 4.26 -11.52
CA ALA A 134 12.01 5.53 -10.82
C ALA A 134 11.05 5.43 -9.63
N TYR A 135 11.35 6.18 -8.58
CA TYR A 135 10.66 6.16 -7.31
C TYR A 135 10.32 7.59 -6.85
N ALA A 136 9.36 7.76 -5.93
CA ALA A 136 9.11 9.08 -5.38
C ALA A 136 10.13 9.44 -4.28
N HIS A 137 10.62 8.45 -3.52
CA HIS A 137 11.59 8.68 -2.45
C HIS A 137 12.97 9.18 -2.91
N GLU A 138 13.25 9.19 -4.21
CA GLU A 138 14.45 9.81 -4.79
C GLU A 138 14.22 11.25 -5.24
N LEU A 139 12.97 11.70 -5.39
CA LEU A 139 12.62 13.09 -5.75
C LEU A 139 13.17 14.17 -4.80
N PRO A 140 13.37 13.91 -3.49
CA PRO A 140 14.03 14.87 -2.61
C PRO A 140 15.42 15.29 -3.09
N ARG A 141 16.13 14.45 -3.86
CA ARG A 141 17.43 14.79 -4.45
C ARG A 141 17.34 15.92 -5.49
N TYR A 142 16.17 16.09 -6.10
CA TYR A 142 15.88 17.11 -7.10
C TYR A 142 15.14 18.33 -6.51
N GLY A 143 14.96 18.36 -5.18
CA GLY A 143 14.33 19.47 -4.47
C GLY A 143 12.87 19.25 -4.05
N LEU A 144 12.24 18.10 -4.38
CA LEU A 144 10.88 17.79 -3.91
C LEU A 144 10.92 16.95 -2.64
N GLU A 145 10.86 17.59 -1.49
CA GLU A 145 11.00 16.86 -0.22
C GLU A 145 9.66 16.34 0.36
N VAL A 146 8.55 17.03 0.08
CA VAL A 146 7.20 16.73 0.60
C VAL A 146 6.25 16.34 -0.53
N GLY A 147 5.10 15.74 -0.17
CA GLY A 147 4.03 15.53 -1.13
C GLY A 147 4.32 14.44 -2.17
N LEU A 148 5.15 13.46 -1.84
CA LEU A 148 5.69 12.45 -2.76
C LEU A 148 4.64 11.55 -3.45
N THR A 149 3.37 11.60 -3.04
CA THR A 149 2.30 10.76 -3.61
C THR A 149 1.21 11.55 -4.34
N ASN A 150 1.33 12.85 -4.52
CA ASN A 150 0.32 13.64 -5.24
C ASN A 150 0.42 13.45 -6.78
N TYR A 151 -0.45 14.14 -7.54
CA TYR A 151 -0.44 14.06 -9.01
C TYR A 151 0.84 14.67 -9.62
N ALA A 152 1.34 15.76 -9.04
CA ALA A 152 2.54 16.46 -9.49
C ALA A 152 3.82 15.61 -9.30
N ALA A 153 3.96 14.94 -8.15
CA ALA A 153 5.02 13.97 -7.89
C ALA A 153 4.92 12.78 -8.85
N ALA A 154 3.71 12.29 -9.14
CA ALA A 154 3.51 11.23 -10.12
C ALA A 154 4.02 11.65 -11.51
N TYR A 155 3.75 12.88 -11.93
CA TYR A 155 4.31 13.47 -13.15
C TYR A 155 5.84 13.51 -13.11
N CYS A 156 6.43 14.01 -12.01
CA CYS A 156 7.89 14.05 -11.83
C CYS A 156 8.54 12.65 -11.94
N VAL A 157 7.95 11.63 -11.30
CA VAL A 157 8.45 10.24 -11.39
C VAL A 157 8.36 9.71 -12.82
N GLY A 158 7.28 10.02 -13.54
CA GLY A 158 7.12 9.65 -14.95
C GLY A 158 8.19 10.28 -15.84
N LEU A 159 8.43 11.58 -15.67
CA LEU A 159 9.46 12.34 -16.39
C LEU A 159 10.86 11.78 -16.09
N LEU A 160 11.16 11.51 -14.82
CA LEU A 160 12.44 10.94 -14.41
C LEU A 160 12.68 9.56 -15.02
N LEU A 161 11.65 8.70 -15.05
CA LEU A 161 11.74 7.39 -15.69
C LEU A 161 12.00 7.51 -17.19
N ALA A 162 11.30 8.41 -17.89
CA ALA A 162 11.48 8.61 -19.32
C ALA A 162 12.90 9.07 -19.66
N ARG A 163 13.41 10.11 -18.98
CA ARG A 163 14.78 10.60 -19.18
C ARG A 163 15.84 9.56 -18.84
N ARG A 164 15.61 8.69 -17.84
CA ARG A 164 16.49 7.54 -17.53
C ARG A 164 16.55 6.55 -18.67
N VAL A 165 15.39 6.15 -19.18
CA VAL A 165 15.30 5.15 -20.25
C VAL A 165 15.95 5.67 -21.52
N LEU A 166 15.67 6.91 -21.90
CA LEU A 166 16.24 7.50 -23.11
C LEU A 166 17.75 7.70 -22.98
N LYS A 167 18.25 8.13 -21.81
CA LYS A 167 19.69 8.25 -21.57
C LYS A 167 20.39 6.89 -21.63
N GLN A 168 19.79 5.86 -21.04
CA GLN A 168 20.31 4.49 -21.08
C GLN A 168 20.32 3.89 -22.50
N LEU A 169 19.43 4.35 -23.39
CA LEU A 169 19.33 3.91 -24.78
C LEU A 169 20.03 4.87 -25.77
N GLU A 170 20.65 5.94 -25.28
CA GLU A 170 21.34 6.97 -26.06
C GLU A 170 20.41 7.64 -27.11
N MET A 171 19.19 7.98 -26.69
CA MET A 171 18.14 8.60 -27.51
C MET A 171 17.57 9.88 -26.88
N ASP A 172 18.24 10.40 -25.85
CA ASP A 172 17.78 11.50 -25.01
C ASP A 172 17.84 12.87 -25.68
N ALA A 173 18.75 13.04 -26.67
CA ALA A 173 18.85 14.24 -27.50
C ALA A 173 17.89 14.24 -28.70
N GLU A 174 17.59 13.07 -29.29
CA GLU A 174 16.62 12.96 -30.40
C GLU A 174 15.19 13.17 -29.90
N TYR A 175 14.89 12.64 -28.70
CA TYR A 175 13.57 12.69 -28.09
C TYR A 175 13.59 13.45 -26.77
N GLU A 176 13.69 14.78 -26.85
CA GLU A 176 13.64 15.66 -25.68
C GLU A 176 12.26 15.70 -25.00
N GLY A 177 11.20 15.47 -25.78
CA GLY A 177 9.82 15.57 -25.35
C GLY A 177 9.36 17.03 -25.23
N ASN A 178 8.37 17.27 -24.38
CA ASN A 178 7.86 18.62 -24.17
C ASN A 178 8.57 19.30 -22.99
N VAL A 179 9.45 20.26 -23.27
CA VAL A 179 10.26 20.95 -22.25
C VAL A 179 9.39 21.68 -21.23
N GLU A 180 8.33 22.34 -21.68
CA GLU A 180 7.41 23.06 -20.82
C GLU A 180 6.11 22.27 -20.66
N ALA A 181 5.73 21.91 -19.42
CA ALA A 181 4.49 21.18 -19.21
C ALA A 181 3.28 22.10 -19.43
N THR A 182 2.79 22.18 -20.67
CA THR A 182 1.63 22.99 -21.09
C THR A 182 0.30 22.39 -20.62
N GLY A 183 0.27 21.08 -20.36
CA GLY A 183 -0.94 20.34 -19.98
C GLY A 183 -1.75 19.81 -21.16
N GLU A 184 -1.37 20.17 -22.39
CA GLU A 184 -1.96 19.68 -23.63
C GLU A 184 -1.64 18.21 -23.87
N ASP A 185 -2.41 17.56 -24.74
CA ASP A 185 -2.11 16.20 -25.18
C ASP A 185 -0.83 16.20 -26.02
N PHE A 186 0.09 15.29 -25.73
CA PHE A 186 1.40 15.25 -26.40
C PHE A 186 1.73 13.83 -26.77
N THR A 187 2.00 13.62 -28.06
CA THR A 187 2.50 12.37 -28.61
C THR A 187 3.80 12.67 -29.35
N VAL A 188 4.81 11.84 -29.13
CA VAL A 188 6.10 11.97 -29.78
C VAL A 188 5.98 11.46 -31.22
N GLU A 189 6.24 12.33 -32.18
CA GLU A 189 6.31 11.95 -33.58
C GLU A 189 7.63 11.23 -33.90
N PRO A 190 7.63 10.24 -34.79
CA PRO A 190 8.84 9.51 -35.14
C PRO A 190 9.82 10.39 -35.92
N ALA A 191 11.06 10.43 -35.46
CA ALA A 191 12.17 11.00 -36.21
C ALA A 191 12.58 10.09 -37.38
N GLU A 192 13.42 10.64 -38.26
CA GLU A 192 13.89 9.92 -39.46
C GLU A 192 14.85 8.77 -39.14
N THR A 193 15.60 8.84 -38.02
CA THR A 193 16.66 7.88 -37.73
C THR A 193 16.18 6.67 -36.95
N ARG A 194 15.65 6.88 -35.73
CA ARG A 194 15.16 5.83 -34.84
C ARG A 194 13.74 6.14 -34.42
N ARG A 195 12.90 5.12 -34.24
CA ARG A 195 11.54 5.30 -33.72
C ARG A 195 11.56 5.54 -32.21
N PRO A 196 10.61 6.32 -31.66
CA PRO A 196 10.57 6.60 -30.22
C PRO A 196 10.34 5.32 -29.42
N PHE A 197 10.82 5.30 -28.18
CA PHE A 197 10.71 4.14 -27.33
C PHE A 197 9.25 3.89 -26.95
N ARG A 198 8.68 2.79 -27.44
CA ARG A 198 7.28 2.45 -27.24
C ARG A 198 7.05 1.59 -26.00
N ALA A 199 6.17 2.04 -25.10
CA ALA A 199 5.73 1.28 -23.94
C ALA A 199 4.20 1.29 -23.78
N LEU A 200 3.63 0.28 -23.12
CA LEU A 200 2.21 0.23 -22.79
C LEU A 200 1.96 0.49 -21.30
N LEU A 201 0.99 1.34 -20.96
CA LEU A 201 0.64 1.59 -19.57
C LEU A 201 0.01 0.35 -18.89
N ASP A 202 0.62 -0.13 -17.81
CA ASP A 202 0.12 -1.19 -16.93
C ASP A 202 -0.33 -0.57 -15.60
N VAL A 203 -1.64 -0.35 -15.47
CA VAL A 203 -2.30 0.18 -14.25
C VAL A 203 -2.51 -0.88 -13.15
N GLY A 204 -2.30 -2.15 -13.47
CA GLY A 204 -2.51 -3.26 -12.54
C GLY A 204 -3.97 -3.46 -12.16
N LEU A 205 -4.26 -3.33 -10.87
CA LEU A 205 -5.61 -3.52 -10.30
C LEU A 205 -6.35 -2.22 -10.03
N ILE A 206 -5.70 -1.08 -10.30
CA ILE A 206 -6.26 0.24 -10.03
C ILE A 206 -7.38 0.52 -11.03
N ARG A 207 -8.48 1.08 -10.55
CA ARG A 207 -9.58 1.52 -11.41
C ARG A 207 -9.14 2.75 -12.22
N THR A 208 -9.30 2.67 -13.53
CA THR A 208 -8.94 3.74 -14.48
C THR A 208 -10.01 4.84 -14.52
N THR A 209 -10.18 5.56 -13.41
CA THR A 209 -11.02 6.76 -13.34
C THR A 209 -10.28 7.97 -13.89
N THR A 210 -11.03 8.94 -14.43
CA THR A 210 -10.48 10.23 -14.89
C THR A 210 -9.83 10.97 -13.72
N GLY A 211 -8.66 11.57 -13.93
CA GLY A 211 -7.89 12.27 -12.90
C GLY A 211 -7.14 11.36 -11.92
N ASN A 212 -7.07 10.05 -12.18
CA ASN A 212 -6.24 9.15 -11.36
C ASN A 212 -4.76 9.49 -11.52
N ARG A 213 -4.01 9.51 -10.41
CA ARG A 213 -2.57 9.83 -10.37
C ARG A 213 -1.70 8.92 -11.24
N VAL A 214 -2.15 7.70 -11.55
CA VAL A 214 -1.45 6.82 -12.52
C VAL A 214 -1.30 7.49 -13.88
N PHE A 215 -2.27 8.31 -14.28
CA PHE A 215 -2.19 9.07 -15.53
C PHE A 215 -1.27 10.29 -15.43
N GLY A 216 -0.95 10.76 -14.21
CA GLY A 216 0.15 11.71 -14.00
C GLY A 216 1.50 11.12 -14.37
N VAL A 217 1.77 9.86 -13.96
CA VAL A 217 2.97 9.12 -14.38
C VAL A 217 3.03 8.95 -15.90
N LEU A 218 1.88 8.61 -16.51
CA LEU A 218 1.75 8.52 -17.96
C LEU A 218 2.12 9.84 -18.63
N LYS A 219 1.54 10.96 -18.16
CA LYS A 219 1.78 12.28 -18.75
C LYS A 219 3.23 12.73 -18.60
N GLY A 220 3.84 12.49 -17.44
CA GLY A 220 5.28 12.75 -17.25
C GLY A 220 6.16 11.91 -18.16
N ALA A 221 5.78 10.65 -18.42
CA ALA A 221 6.52 9.79 -19.33
C ALA A 221 6.41 10.23 -20.81
N LEU A 222 5.24 10.71 -21.23
CA LEU A 222 5.01 11.27 -22.56
C LEU A 222 5.82 12.56 -22.78
N ASP A 223 5.71 13.50 -21.85
CA ASP A 223 6.44 14.78 -21.91
C ASP A 223 7.96 14.58 -21.75
N GLY A 224 8.39 13.43 -21.23
CA GLY A 224 9.78 13.02 -21.17
C GLY A 224 10.32 12.33 -22.43
N GLY A 225 9.48 12.12 -23.46
CA GLY A 225 9.89 11.60 -24.76
C GLY A 225 9.58 10.12 -25.04
N LEU A 226 8.80 9.44 -24.18
CA LEU A 226 8.37 8.06 -24.47
C LEU A 226 7.10 8.03 -25.32
N ASP A 227 7.02 7.08 -26.26
CA ASP A 227 5.79 6.79 -27.00
C ASP A 227 4.92 5.82 -26.18
N ILE A 228 3.80 6.30 -25.67
CA ILE A 228 2.82 5.47 -24.96
C ILE A 228 1.45 5.70 -25.58
N PRO A 229 0.84 4.71 -26.25
CA PRO A 229 -0.49 4.87 -26.82
C PRO A 229 -1.53 5.22 -25.75
N HIS A 230 -2.22 6.36 -25.92
CA HIS A 230 -3.14 6.89 -24.93
C HIS A 230 -4.33 7.65 -25.56
N SER A 231 -5.23 8.12 -24.69
CA SER A 231 -6.29 9.08 -25.00
C SER A 231 -6.41 10.05 -23.83
N ASP A 232 -6.64 11.31 -24.16
CA ASP A 232 -6.91 12.46 -23.29
C ASP A 232 -8.01 12.26 -22.22
N LYS A 233 -8.98 11.37 -22.46
CA LYS A 233 -10.19 11.13 -21.64
C LYS A 233 -9.94 10.81 -20.16
N ARG A 234 -8.73 10.39 -19.80
CA ARG A 234 -8.38 9.95 -18.44
C ARG A 234 -7.50 10.94 -17.67
N PHE A 235 -7.00 11.98 -18.32
CA PHE A 235 -6.24 13.03 -17.66
C PHE A 235 -7.11 13.87 -16.72
N ALA A 236 -6.46 14.52 -15.74
CA ALA A 236 -7.13 15.49 -14.89
C ALA A 236 -7.50 16.73 -15.72
N GLY A 237 -8.73 17.21 -15.61
CA GLY A 237 -9.25 18.32 -16.44
C GLY A 237 -10.11 17.89 -17.63
N PHE A 238 -10.24 16.58 -17.90
CA PHE A 238 -11.17 16.11 -18.92
C PHE A 238 -12.63 16.23 -18.45
N ASN A 239 -13.44 16.97 -19.19
CA ASN A 239 -14.87 17.09 -18.94
C ASN A 239 -15.65 16.09 -19.82
N LYS A 240 -16.53 15.30 -19.19
CA LYS A 240 -17.32 14.26 -19.87
C LYS A 240 -18.38 14.84 -20.81
N ASP A 241 -18.89 16.02 -20.49
CA ASP A 241 -20.00 16.63 -21.22
C ASP A 241 -19.50 17.33 -22.50
N SER A 242 -18.45 18.15 -22.37
CA SER A 242 -17.80 18.78 -23.54
C SER A 242 -16.90 17.83 -24.32
N LYS A 243 -16.52 16.67 -23.75
CA LYS A 243 -15.61 15.67 -24.32
C LYS A 243 -14.25 16.25 -24.74
N GLN A 244 -13.83 17.33 -24.08
CA GLN A 244 -12.56 18.00 -24.34
C GLN A 244 -11.73 18.04 -23.05
N LEU A 245 -10.42 17.96 -23.21
CA LEU A 245 -9.45 18.20 -22.15
C LEU A 245 -9.26 19.71 -22.01
N ASP A 246 -9.42 20.23 -20.80
CA ASP A 246 -9.00 21.58 -20.45
C ASP A 246 -7.50 21.56 -20.10
N PRO A 247 -6.62 22.13 -20.95
CA PRO A 247 -5.18 22.10 -20.73
C PRO A 247 -4.77 22.91 -19.51
N GLU A 248 -5.48 24.00 -19.18
CA GLU A 248 -5.17 24.87 -18.05
C GLU A 248 -5.42 24.15 -16.73
N VAL A 249 -6.54 23.44 -16.63
CA VAL A 249 -6.84 22.60 -15.47
C VAL A 249 -5.79 21.49 -15.37
N HIS A 250 -5.46 20.82 -16.46
CA HIS A 250 -4.46 19.75 -16.41
C HIS A 250 -3.08 20.28 -15.98
N ARG A 251 -2.66 21.42 -16.51
CA ARG A 251 -1.43 22.14 -16.12
C ARG A 251 -1.43 22.47 -14.62
N LYS A 252 -2.56 22.95 -14.09
CA LYS A 252 -2.73 23.20 -12.65
C LYS A 252 -2.54 21.93 -11.81
N TYR A 253 -2.92 20.75 -12.32
CA TYR A 253 -2.65 19.48 -11.62
C TYR A 253 -1.18 19.07 -11.67
N ILE A 254 -0.51 19.29 -12.81
CA ILE A 254 0.92 18.98 -13.00
C ILE A 254 1.80 19.80 -12.05
N TYR A 255 1.51 21.10 -11.89
CA TYR A 255 2.28 21.99 -10.99
C TYR A 255 1.75 22.04 -9.55
N GLY A 256 0.84 21.13 -9.16
CA GLY A 256 0.35 21.06 -7.78
C GLY A 256 -0.57 22.21 -7.35
N GLY A 257 -1.10 23.00 -8.28
CA GLY A 257 -1.99 24.13 -7.99
C GLY A 257 -3.31 23.74 -7.32
N HIS A 258 -3.76 22.49 -7.46
CA HIS A 258 -4.91 21.95 -6.71
C HIS A 258 -4.58 21.76 -5.21
N VAL A 259 -3.34 21.36 -4.90
CA VAL A 259 -2.86 21.27 -3.51
C VAL A 259 -2.71 22.66 -2.92
N ALA A 260 -2.13 23.59 -3.68
CA ALA A 260 -2.00 24.99 -3.26
C ALA A 260 -3.36 25.66 -3.01
N ALA A 261 -4.36 25.40 -3.87
CA ALA A 261 -5.72 25.88 -3.65
C ALA A 261 -6.33 25.31 -2.36
N TYR A 262 -6.12 24.02 -2.09
CA TYR A 262 -6.60 23.38 -0.85
C TYR A 262 -5.88 23.90 0.40
N MET A 263 -4.59 24.22 0.30
CA MET A 263 -3.86 24.90 1.37
C MET A 263 -4.47 26.26 1.68
N ARG A 264 -4.76 27.08 0.65
CA ARG A 264 -5.39 28.41 0.82
C ARG A 264 -6.76 28.32 1.49
N THR A 265 -7.64 27.44 1.02
CA THR A 265 -8.96 27.25 1.64
C THR A 265 -8.84 26.84 3.11
N LEU A 266 -7.91 25.94 3.45
CA LEU A 266 -7.72 25.52 4.83
C LEU A 266 -7.08 26.58 5.72
N MET A 267 -6.25 27.46 5.17
CA MET A 267 -5.68 28.59 5.93
C MET A 267 -6.76 29.60 6.31
N GLU A 268 -7.73 29.84 5.42
CA GLU A 268 -8.85 30.78 5.63
C GLU A 268 -9.94 30.18 6.52
N ASP A 269 -10.42 28.97 6.19
CA ASP A 269 -11.57 28.36 6.85
C ASP A 269 -11.21 27.67 8.18
N GLU A 270 -10.09 26.94 8.23
CA GLU A 270 -9.77 26.01 9.33
C GLU A 270 -8.25 25.88 9.61
N PRO A 271 -7.63 26.88 10.27
CA PRO A 271 -6.18 26.96 10.45
C PRO A 271 -5.60 25.78 11.26
N GLU A 272 -6.37 25.18 12.17
CA GLU A 272 -5.94 23.98 12.93
C GLU A 272 -5.76 22.75 12.02
N LYS A 273 -6.66 22.56 11.05
CA LYS A 273 -6.53 21.49 10.05
C LYS A 273 -5.36 21.74 9.12
N TYR A 274 -5.12 22.99 8.73
CA TYR A 274 -3.94 23.36 7.96
C TYR A 274 -2.64 22.96 8.65
N GLN A 275 -2.50 23.30 9.94
CA GLN A 275 -1.31 22.96 10.73
C GLN A 275 -1.08 21.45 10.85
N SER A 276 -2.14 20.66 11.01
CA SER A 276 -2.02 19.21 11.14
C SER A 276 -1.75 18.51 9.80
N HIS A 277 -2.50 18.83 8.74
CA HIS A 277 -2.36 18.21 7.42
C HIS A 277 -1.07 18.60 6.70
N PHE A 278 -0.66 19.86 6.81
CA PHE A 278 0.51 20.42 6.12
C PHE A 278 1.70 20.65 7.06
N SER A 279 1.73 19.96 8.21
CA SER A 279 2.83 20.08 9.19
C SER A 279 4.23 19.92 8.58
N GLU A 280 4.42 18.99 7.63
CA GLU A 280 5.71 18.82 6.94
C GLU A 280 6.03 19.94 5.95
N TYR A 281 5.01 20.56 5.34
CA TYR A 281 5.19 21.72 4.46
C TYR A 281 5.60 22.95 5.26
N ILE A 282 4.96 23.16 6.41
CA ILE A 282 5.30 24.25 7.35
C ILE A 282 6.72 24.08 7.87
N LYS A 283 7.11 22.86 8.28
CA LYS A 283 8.49 22.57 8.74
C LYS A 283 9.56 22.87 7.70
N ARG A 284 9.22 22.83 6.42
CA ARG A 284 10.13 23.04 5.28
C ARG A 284 9.93 24.39 4.59
N ASN A 285 9.09 25.26 5.16
CA ASN A 285 8.77 26.60 4.64
C ASN A 285 8.27 26.58 3.18
N ILE A 286 7.40 25.63 2.84
CA ILE A 286 6.78 25.53 1.51
C ILE A 286 5.39 26.15 1.56
N GLU A 287 5.27 27.34 0.97
CA GLU A 287 4.02 28.09 0.86
C GLU A 287 3.24 27.75 -0.42
N PRO A 288 1.89 27.93 -0.43
CA PRO A 288 1.06 27.59 -1.58
C PRO A 288 1.47 28.34 -2.85
N ASP A 289 1.92 29.58 -2.75
CA ASP A 289 2.28 30.41 -3.92
C ASP A 289 3.59 29.97 -4.58
N ASN A 290 4.51 29.36 -3.82
CA ASN A 290 5.80 28.89 -4.32
C ASN A 290 5.74 27.47 -4.93
N MET A 291 4.58 26.81 -4.90
CA MET A 291 4.43 25.42 -5.37
C MET A 291 4.74 25.27 -6.87
N GLU A 292 4.27 26.17 -7.72
CA GLU A 292 4.54 26.10 -9.17
C GLU A 292 6.03 26.28 -9.46
N GLY A 293 6.68 27.23 -8.78
CA GLY A 293 8.13 27.47 -8.88
C GLY A 293 8.95 26.26 -8.43
N LEU A 294 8.53 25.57 -7.37
CA LEU A 294 9.15 24.35 -6.88
C LEU A 294 9.16 23.24 -7.94
N TYR A 295 7.99 22.91 -8.52
CA TYR A 295 7.92 21.84 -9.52
C TYR A 295 8.67 22.17 -10.81
N LYS A 296 8.67 23.43 -11.27
CA LYS A 296 9.50 23.85 -12.41
C LYS A 296 11.00 23.59 -12.17
N LYS A 297 11.50 23.93 -10.97
CA LYS A 297 12.89 23.64 -10.57
C LYS A 297 13.18 22.14 -10.56
N VAL A 298 12.25 21.34 -10.02
CA VAL A 298 12.37 19.88 -9.98
C VAL A 298 12.38 19.28 -11.39
N HIS A 299 11.51 19.73 -12.30
CA HIS A 299 11.50 19.26 -13.69
C HIS A 299 12.83 19.57 -14.41
N ALA A 300 13.37 20.78 -14.22
CA ALA A 300 14.66 21.17 -14.77
C ALA A 300 15.80 20.32 -14.20
N ALA A 301 15.82 20.10 -12.87
CA ALA A 301 16.82 19.27 -12.21
C ALA A 301 16.80 17.81 -12.70
N ILE A 302 15.60 17.24 -12.90
CA ILE A 302 15.42 15.88 -13.45
C ILE A 302 15.96 15.76 -14.88
N ARG A 303 15.79 16.81 -15.71
CA ARG A 303 16.34 16.80 -17.07
C ARG A 303 17.85 16.94 -17.09
N ALA A 304 18.42 17.69 -16.16
CA ALA A 304 19.86 17.86 -16.04
C ALA A 304 20.57 16.59 -15.54
N ASP A 305 20.05 15.95 -14.49
CA ASP A 305 20.57 14.68 -13.97
C ASP A 305 19.41 13.69 -13.81
N SER A 306 19.38 12.68 -14.68
CA SER A 306 18.41 11.61 -14.61
C SER A 306 18.97 10.34 -13.97
N GLU A 307 20.25 10.25 -13.60
CA GLU A 307 20.85 8.96 -13.27
C GLU A 307 20.37 8.34 -11.94
N ALA A 308 20.42 7.01 -11.87
CA ALA A 308 20.11 6.26 -10.66
C ALA A 308 21.37 6.10 -9.80
N LYS A 309 21.48 6.86 -8.70
CA LYS A 309 22.58 6.69 -7.74
C LYS A 309 22.41 5.40 -6.93
N LYS A 310 23.37 4.49 -7.06
CA LYS A 310 23.45 3.25 -6.26
C LYS A 310 23.81 3.58 -4.80
N SER A 311 23.39 2.73 -3.88
CA SER A 311 23.77 2.88 -2.47
C SER A 311 25.22 2.47 -2.27
N GLU A 312 26.00 3.31 -1.60
CA GLU A 312 27.40 3.06 -1.22
C GLU A 312 27.54 2.19 0.03
N ARG A 313 26.42 1.80 0.66
CA ARG A 313 26.45 1.04 1.91
C ARG A 313 27.01 -0.37 1.68
N GLU A 314 28.15 -0.65 2.31
CA GLU A 314 28.78 -1.96 2.27
C GLU A 314 27.93 -3.04 2.99
N PRO A 315 27.97 -4.29 2.51
CA PRO A 315 27.32 -5.40 3.20
C PRO A 315 27.97 -5.60 4.58
N PRO A 316 27.18 -5.86 5.63
CA PRO A 316 27.73 -6.08 6.97
C PRO A 316 28.63 -7.32 7.00
N MET A 317 29.75 -7.26 7.75
CA MET A 317 30.70 -8.38 7.90
C MET A 317 30.04 -9.65 8.46
N GLU A 318 29.10 -9.51 9.40
CA GLU A 318 28.39 -10.65 9.98
C GLU A 318 26.87 -10.54 9.76
N HIS A 319 26.27 -11.60 9.23
CA HIS A 319 24.83 -11.64 8.97
C HIS A 319 24.04 -12.02 10.24
N LYS A 320 23.50 -11.02 10.93
CA LYS A 320 22.59 -11.24 12.07
C LYS A 320 21.25 -11.85 11.60
N ARG A 321 20.87 -12.98 12.20
CA ARG A 321 19.58 -13.63 11.91
C ARG A 321 18.49 -13.16 12.87
N TYR A 322 17.41 -12.60 12.33
CA TYR A 322 16.23 -12.17 13.10
C TYR A 322 15.11 -13.23 13.18
N ASN A 323 15.07 -14.13 12.20
CA ASN A 323 14.04 -15.16 12.13
C ASN A 323 14.44 -16.41 12.92
N LEU A 324 13.47 -17.05 13.57
CA LEU A 324 13.67 -18.34 14.25
C LEU A 324 14.33 -19.37 13.32
N LYS A 325 15.27 -20.14 13.89
CA LYS A 325 15.87 -21.28 13.18
C LYS A 325 14.80 -22.36 13.00
N LYS A 326 14.69 -22.90 11.78
CA LYS A 326 13.80 -24.04 11.54
C LYS A 326 14.35 -25.23 12.32
N LEU A 327 13.53 -25.78 13.19
CA LEU A 327 13.90 -26.95 14.00
C LEU A 327 14.27 -28.12 13.10
N SER A 328 15.31 -28.85 13.51
CA SER A 328 15.69 -30.09 12.86
C SER A 328 14.59 -31.15 13.03
N TYR A 329 14.74 -32.29 12.35
CA TYR A 329 13.83 -33.40 12.57
C TYR A 329 13.95 -33.95 14.00
N ASP A 330 15.17 -34.13 14.49
CA ASP A 330 15.46 -34.69 15.81
C ASP A 330 14.98 -33.78 16.94
N GLU A 331 15.17 -32.47 16.80
CA GLU A 331 14.66 -31.48 17.76
C GLU A 331 13.12 -31.51 17.84
N ARG A 332 12.43 -31.73 16.70
CA ARG A 332 10.97 -31.88 16.68
C ARG A 332 10.52 -33.21 17.31
N LYS A 333 11.28 -34.28 17.09
CA LYS A 333 11.01 -35.60 17.69
C LYS A 333 11.20 -35.57 19.20
N ALA A 334 12.29 -34.98 19.68
CA ALA A 334 12.56 -34.79 21.10
C ALA A 334 11.44 -33.99 21.77
N ARG A 335 11.04 -32.85 21.19
CA ARG A 335 9.90 -32.05 21.69
C ARG A 335 8.59 -32.83 21.76
N LEU A 336 8.34 -33.74 20.82
CA LEU A 336 7.14 -34.58 20.87
C LEU A 336 7.21 -35.56 22.05
N ILE A 337 8.36 -36.21 22.24
CA ILE A 337 8.60 -37.14 23.36
C ILE A 337 8.42 -36.41 24.68
N ASP A 338 9.02 -35.23 24.83
CA ASP A 338 8.93 -34.43 26.06
C ASP A 338 7.48 -34.03 26.34
N ARG A 339 6.73 -33.63 25.31
CA ARG A 339 5.30 -33.29 25.45
C ARG A 339 4.46 -34.50 25.88
N LEU A 340 4.73 -35.68 25.33
CA LEU A 340 4.02 -36.92 25.72
C LEU A 340 4.32 -37.31 27.16
N LYS A 341 5.59 -37.19 27.59
CA LYS A 341 5.98 -37.44 28.99
C LYS A 341 5.22 -36.52 29.96
N VAL A 342 5.15 -35.23 29.65
CA VAL A 342 4.41 -34.24 30.47
C VAL A 342 2.92 -34.56 30.54
N LEU A 343 2.29 -34.95 29.43
CA LEU A 343 0.87 -35.32 29.42
C LEU A 343 0.59 -36.57 30.27
N ASN A 344 1.43 -37.60 30.13
CA ASN A 344 1.28 -38.82 30.91
C ASN A 344 1.50 -38.57 32.41
N SER A 345 2.44 -37.69 32.78
CA SER A 345 2.63 -37.31 34.19
C SER A 345 1.51 -36.45 34.75
N ALA A 346 0.84 -35.63 33.92
CA ALA A 346 -0.29 -34.82 34.37
C ALA A 346 -1.57 -35.65 34.55
N ALA A 347 -1.84 -36.59 33.63
CA ALA A 347 -2.99 -37.49 33.74
C ALA A 347 -2.92 -38.40 34.99
N GLY A 348 -1.72 -38.81 35.40
CA GLY A 348 -1.54 -39.60 36.63
C GLY A 348 -1.64 -38.80 37.94
N VAL A 349 -1.78 -37.47 37.90
CA VAL A 349 -1.99 -36.63 39.10
C VAL A 349 -3.47 -36.31 39.30
N ASP A 350 -4.28 -36.31 38.23
CA ASP A 350 -5.73 -36.08 38.30
C ASP A 350 -6.53 -37.35 38.72
N ASP A 351 -5.89 -38.53 38.78
CA ASP A 351 -6.52 -39.80 39.18
C ASP A 351 -6.26 -40.18 40.66
N ASP A 352 -5.40 -39.45 41.38
CA ASP A 352 -4.96 -39.75 42.76
C ASP A 352 -5.47 -38.74 43.84
N ASP A 353 -6.35 -37.79 43.46
CA ASP A 353 -7.15 -36.91 44.35
C ASP A 353 -8.66 -37.15 44.13
#